data_AF-A0A839UMV1-F1
#
_entry.id   AF-A0A839UMV1-F1
#
_cell.length_a   1.000
_cell.length_b   1.000
_cell.length_c   1.000
_cell.angle_alpha   90.00
_cell.angle_beta   90.00
_cell.angle_gamma   90.00
#
_symmetry.space_group_name_H-M   'P 1'
#
loop_
_entity.id
_entity.type
_entity.pdbx_description
1 polymer ?
#
loop_
_entity_poly.entity_id
_entity_poly.type
_entity_poly.pdbx_seq_one_letter_code
_entity_poly.pdbx_strand_id
1 'polypeptide(L)'
;MHADSIKALMRPEAFNHPVADLQLIETHISWVILTGEFAYKIKKPLDLGFLDFSSLDKRRGFCADEIRLNQRFAPELYIELTAITGTEAAPHMGGTGDTLDYAVKMRQFDQHQLLDAIYQRGELTSDLIRAIGRQLADTYAQLPPLFPTEGAGTPATLEAAMIQNFEQIGAYPLPGPERAQLAQLNQATTAAYGALEATMQQRLRDGFVKDLHGDMHLGNIALVDGNIRFFDCIEFNPGFRIMDTVAEIAFITMDMIARGAPAEARRLLNSYLEYSGDYLSLALLDMYRSYYATVRAKVTLMQFSPDDQSLLSSPVFDSFRHYLGQALSYTGSTQPSLTLMHGVSGTGKSTLAQALCERTGAIAIRSDVERKRLFNLNPEQASLPEQDIYSAEANTQTLEQITAQARHVLNAGFSCILDATFLRESDRAPALALAEALAVPVRIAVCEAPDATVRARLAQRQTEGQDASEAGIAVMEQQQRHYQPLTHAEQAFAVAIDTTQPVSDELVAALTHK
;
A
#
# COMPACT_ATOMS: atom_id res chain seq x y z
N MET A 1 -16.92 23.52 -21.35
CA MET A 1 -17.43 22.71 -22.47
C MET A 1 -18.56 21.80 -22.00
N HIS A 2 -19.51 21.48 -22.89
CA HIS A 2 -20.59 20.53 -22.62
C HIS A 2 -20.40 19.21 -23.41
N ALA A 3 -21.18 18.18 -23.08
CA ALA A 3 -21.04 16.84 -23.66
C ALA A 3 -21.10 16.82 -25.20
N ASP A 4 -21.90 17.70 -25.82
CA ASP A 4 -22.00 17.77 -27.28
C ASP A 4 -20.73 18.36 -27.93
N SER A 5 -20.05 19.29 -27.26
CA SER A 5 -18.75 19.79 -27.71
C SER A 5 -17.67 18.69 -27.63
N ILE A 6 -17.75 17.79 -26.64
CA ILE A 6 -16.85 16.63 -26.54
C ILE A 6 -17.08 15.67 -27.70
N LYS A 7 -18.33 15.38 -28.06
CA LYS A 7 -18.65 14.58 -29.25
C LYS A 7 -18.09 15.22 -30.52
N ALA A 8 -18.10 16.55 -30.62
CA ALA A 8 -17.53 17.27 -31.76
C ALA A 8 -15.98 17.19 -31.84
N LEU A 9 -15.30 16.87 -30.73
CA LEU A 9 -13.87 16.51 -30.72
C LEU A 9 -13.60 15.05 -31.15
N MET A 10 -14.62 14.19 -31.23
CA MET A 10 -14.46 12.78 -31.61
C MET A 10 -14.33 12.60 -33.14
N ARG A 11 -13.40 13.34 -33.75
CA ARG A 11 -13.01 13.25 -35.15
C ARG A 11 -11.51 13.54 -35.31
N PRO A 12 -10.78 12.84 -36.20
CA PRO A 12 -9.34 13.03 -36.36
C PRO A 12 -8.91 14.48 -36.66
N GLU A 13 -9.72 15.24 -37.41
CA GLU A 13 -9.41 16.61 -37.84
C GLU A 13 -9.46 17.63 -36.70
N ALA A 14 -9.89 17.22 -35.50
CA ALA A 14 -9.88 18.07 -34.32
C ALA A 14 -8.50 18.13 -33.63
N PHE A 15 -7.50 17.38 -34.12
CA PHE A 15 -6.18 17.24 -33.50
C PHE A 15 -5.05 17.61 -34.46
N ASN A 16 -3.98 18.22 -33.94
CA ASN A 16 -2.81 18.64 -34.70
C ASN A 16 -1.79 17.52 -34.98
N HIS A 17 -2.17 16.26 -34.78
CA HIS A 17 -1.32 15.10 -35.00
C HIS A 17 -2.14 13.96 -35.64
N PRO A 18 -1.49 12.96 -36.24
CA PRO A 18 -2.21 11.78 -36.73
C PRO A 18 -2.98 11.08 -35.60
N VAL A 19 -4.25 10.77 -35.86
CA VAL A 19 -5.14 10.06 -34.94
C VAL A 19 -5.61 8.79 -35.63
N ALA A 20 -5.31 7.63 -35.05
CA ALA A 20 -5.62 6.33 -35.65
C ALA A 20 -6.92 5.72 -35.08
N ASP A 21 -7.16 5.91 -33.78
CA ASP A 21 -8.33 5.40 -33.07
C ASP A 21 -8.76 6.42 -32.03
N LEU A 22 -10.08 6.64 -31.92
CA LEU A 22 -10.68 7.61 -31.00
C LEU A 22 -11.61 6.91 -30.03
N GLN A 23 -11.21 6.90 -28.77
CA GLN A 23 -12.03 6.38 -27.68
C GLN A 23 -12.29 7.48 -26.65
N LEU A 24 -13.55 7.60 -26.23
CA LEU A 24 -13.95 8.47 -25.14
C LEU A 24 -14.14 7.63 -23.87
N ILE A 25 -13.42 7.99 -22.82
CA ILE A 25 -13.64 7.49 -21.46
C ILE A 25 -14.25 8.64 -20.66
N GLU A 26 -15.37 8.38 -20.01
CA GLU A 26 -16.04 9.37 -19.17
C GLU A 26 -15.93 8.97 -17.69
N THR A 27 -15.47 9.91 -16.87
CA THR A 27 -15.44 9.78 -15.41
C THR A 27 -16.47 10.71 -14.77
N HIS A 28 -16.58 10.69 -13.44
CA HIS A 28 -17.51 11.57 -12.71
C HIS A 28 -17.20 13.06 -12.92
N ILE A 29 -15.93 13.42 -13.10
CA ILE A 29 -15.46 14.83 -13.15
C ILE A 29 -14.68 15.19 -14.41
N SER A 30 -14.45 14.25 -15.34
CA SER A 30 -13.66 14.48 -16.55
C SER A 30 -14.11 13.62 -17.72
N TRP A 31 -13.67 14.03 -18.91
CA TRP A 31 -13.66 13.24 -20.14
C TRP A 31 -12.22 13.00 -20.54
N VAL A 32 -11.87 11.78 -20.97
CA VAL A 32 -10.54 11.43 -21.48
C VAL A 32 -10.70 10.93 -22.91
N ILE A 33 -10.08 11.63 -23.85
CA ILE A 33 -10.07 11.23 -25.27
C ILE A 33 -8.73 10.57 -25.57
N LEU A 34 -8.78 9.28 -25.92
CA LEU A 34 -7.64 8.50 -26.40
C LEU A 34 -7.53 8.68 -27.91
N THR A 35 -6.31 8.91 -28.40
CA THR A 35 -6.04 9.25 -29.82
C THR A 35 -5.03 8.31 -30.49
N GLY A 36 -4.55 7.30 -29.76
CA GLY A 36 -3.47 6.39 -30.14
C GLY A 36 -2.15 6.75 -29.44
N GLU A 37 -1.56 7.89 -29.82
CA GLU A 37 -0.30 8.36 -29.23
C GLU A 37 -0.51 9.16 -27.93
N PHE A 38 -1.55 10.00 -27.92
CA PHE A 38 -1.84 10.90 -26.80
C PHE A 38 -3.23 10.63 -26.19
N ALA A 39 -3.35 10.99 -24.92
CA ALA A 39 -4.63 11.08 -24.23
C ALA A 39 -4.87 12.53 -23.80
N TYR A 40 -6.11 13.00 -23.91
CA TYR A 40 -6.50 14.36 -23.54
C TYR A 40 -7.57 14.30 -22.45
N LYS A 41 -7.23 14.76 -21.24
CA LYS A 41 -8.17 14.83 -20.12
C LYS A 41 -8.75 16.23 -19.99
N ILE A 42 -10.07 16.32 -20.09
CA ILE A 42 -10.85 17.55 -20.10
C ILE A 42 -11.76 17.55 -18.86
N LYS A 43 -11.69 18.60 -18.06
CA LYS A 43 -12.46 18.71 -16.81
C LYS A 43 -13.91 19.14 -17.08
N LYS A 44 -14.88 18.47 -16.44
CA LYS A 44 -16.30 18.83 -16.55
C LYS A 44 -16.58 20.16 -15.84
N PRO A 45 -17.42 21.06 -16.39
CA PRO A 45 -17.70 22.36 -15.77
C PRO A 45 -18.72 22.24 -14.64
N LEU A 46 -18.31 21.69 -13.50
CA LEU A 46 -19.19 21.41 -12.35
C LEU A 46 -18.58 21.86 -11.02
N ASP A 47 -19.42 21.99 -10.00
CA ASP A 47 -19.04 22.24 -8.60
C ASP A 47 -19.72 21.20 -7.71
N LEU A 48 -18.92 20.44 -6.96
CA LEU A 48 -19.37 19.38 -6.05
C LEU A 48 -19.13 19.75 -4.57
N GLY A 49 -18.76 21.00 -4.29
CA GLY A 49 -18.42 21.51 -2.95
C GLY A 49 -17.03 21.14 -2.47
N PHE A 50 -16.56 19.91 -2.74
CA PHE A 50 -15.17 19.50 -2.49
C PHE A 50 -14.24 19.77 -3.68
N LEU A 51 -14.81 20.16 -4.82
CA LEU A 51 -14.13 20.44 -6.07
C LEU A 51 -14.97 21.42 -6.91
N ASP A 52 -14.32 22.42 -7.50
CA ASP A 52 -14.98 23.44 -8.32
C ASP A 52 -14.24 23.70 -9.65
N PHE A 53 -14.81 23.16 -10.72
CA PHE A 53 -14.39 23.34 -12.11
C PHE A 53 -15.35 24.26 -12.90
N SER A 54 -16.19 25.05 -12.22
CA SER A 54 -17.25 25.84 -12.85
C SER A 54 -16.73 26.86 -13.87
N SER A 55 -15.63 27.58 -13.55
CA SER A 55 -15.06 28.60 -14.42
C SER A 55 -13.89 28.08 -15.27
N LEU A 56 -13.69 28.71 -16.43
CA LEU A 56 -12.59 28.41 -17.33
C LEU A 56 -11.21 28.60 -16.65
N ASP A 57 -11.05 29.67 -15.87
CA ASP A 57 -9.82 29.96 -15.13
C ASP A 57 -9.52 28.88 -14.07
N LYS A 58 -10.55 28.39 -13.36
CA LYS A 58 -10.40 27.28 -12.41
C LYS A 58 -9.94 26.02 -13.12
N ARG A 59 -10.58 25.65 -14.24
CA ARG A 59 -10.17 24.47 -15.03
C ARG A 59 -8.75 24.60 -15.55
N ARG A 60 -8.33 25.79 -16.00
CA ARG A 60 -6.93 26.06 -16.37
C ARG A 60 -5.97 25.78 -15.21
N GLY A 61 -6.27 26.34 -14.03
CA GLY A 61 -5.46 26.16 -12.83
C GLY A 61 -5.32 24.70 -12.44
N PHE A 62 -6.44 23.98 -12.34
CA PHE A 62 -6.41 22.56 -11.97
C PHE A 62 -5.76 21.67 -13.03
N CYS A 63 -5.88 21.97 -14.32
CA CYS A 63 -5.12 21.23 -15.34
C CYS A 63 -3.60 21.45 -15.19
N ALA A 64 -3.16 22.67 -14.83
CA ALA A 64 -1.76 22.94 -14.56
C ALA A 64 -1.28 22.25 -13.27
N ASP A 65 -2.10 22.22 -12.22
CA ASP A 65 -1.80 21.50 -10.99
C ASP A 65 -1.74 19.99 -11.20
N GLU A 66 -2.65 19.42 -12.00
CA GLU A 66 -2.62 17.99 -12.33
C GLU A 66 -1.29 17.60 -12.99
N ILE A 67 -0.81 18.38 -13.96
CA ILE A 67 0.50 18.17 -14.59
C ILE A 67 1.61 18.26 -13.53
N ARG A 68 1.67 19.37 -12.79
CA ARG A 68 2.72 19.63 -11.80
C ARG A 68 2.80 18.52 -10.74
N LEU A 69 1.66 18.06 -10.23
CA LEU A 69 1.58 17.08 -9.16
C LEU A 69 1.91 15.68 -9.66
N ASN A 70 1.39 15.30 -10.83
CA ASN A 70 1.62 13.97 -11.38
C ASN A 70 3.02 13.79 -11.98
N GLN A 71 3.70 14.85 -12.43
CA GLN A 71 5.09 14.75 -12.89
C GLN A 71 6.07 14.26 -11.80
N ARG A 72 5.67 14.31 -10.51
CA ARG A 72 6.44 13.70 -9.41
C ARG A 72 6.43 12.17 -9.45
N PHE A 73 5.41 11.57 -10.04
CA PHE A 73 5.17 10.14 -10.04
C PHE A 73 5.25 9.50 -11.43
N ALA A 74 4.94 10.27 -12.48
CA ALA A 74 4.97 9.83 -13.88
C ALA A 74 5.33 10.99 -14.83
N PRO A 75 6.57 11.52 -14.76
CA PRO A 75 6.98 12.71 -15.52
C PRO A 75 6.83 12.56 -17.03
N GLU A 76 7.02 11.37 -17.59
CA GLU A 76 6.90 11.10 -19.01
C GLU A 76 5.45 10.99 -19.51
N LEU A 77 4.49 10.78 -18.60
CA LEU A 77 3.08 10.66 -18.96
C LEU A 77 2.44 12.04 -19.13
N TYR A 78 2.85 13.05 -18.37
CA TYR A 78 2.21 14.37 -18.33
C TYR A 78 3.02 15.39 -19.13
N ILE A 79 2.52 15.74 -20.31
CA ILE A 79 3.26 16.51 -21.32
C ILE A 79 3.04 18.01 -21.14
N GLU A 80 1.81 18.47 -21.37
CA GLU A 80 1.52 19.91 -21.40
C GLU A 80 0.04 20.24 -21.21
N LEU A 81 -0.22 21.49 -20.81
CA LEU A 81 -1.54 22.08 -20.80
C LEU A 81 -1.90 22.51 -22.23
N THR A 82 -2.96 21.93 -22.80
CA THR A 82 -3.39 22.21 -24.17
C THR A 82 -4.69 23.02 -24.16
N ALA A 83 -4.73 24.12 -24.93
CA ALA A 83 -5.97 24.88 -25.15
C ALA A 83 -6.88 24.15 -26.15
N ILE A 84 -8.18 24.14 -25.87
CA ILE A 84 -9.22 23.78 -26.82
C ILE A 84 -9.79 25.08 -27.35
N THR A 85 -9.73 25.27 -28.66
CA THR A 85 -10.14 26.53 -29.33
C THR A 85 -11.24 26.25 -30.36
N GLY A 86 -11.72 27.28 -31.04
CA GLY A 86 -12.80 27.18 -32.02
C GLY A 86 -14.17 27.40 -31.38
N THR A 87 -15.21 26.82 -31.98
CA THR A 87 -16.59 26.98 -31.51
C THR A 87 -17.07 25.68 -30.85
N GLU A 88 -18.16 25.72 -30.07
CA GLU A 88 -18.72 24.50 -29.47
C GLU A 88 -19.11 23.42 -30.49
N ALA A 89 -19.50 23.83 -31.70
CA ALA A 89 -19.86 22.91 -32.79
C ALA A 89 -18.65 22.41 -33.59
N ALA A 90 -17.53 23.13 -33.52
CA ALA A 90 -16.29 22.77 -34.19
C ALA A 90 -15.07 23.09 -33.31
N PRO A 91 -14.91 22.38 -32.19
CA PRO A 91 -13.78 22.57 -31.31
C PRO A 91 -12.52 21.93 -31.92
N HIS A 92 -11.36 22.47 -31.54
CA HIS A 92 -10.06 22.04 -32.02
C HIS A 92 -9.04 21.99 -30.86
N MET A 93 -8.40 20.84 -30.70
CA MET A 93 -7.36 20.59 -29.69
C MET A 93 -6.04 21.24 -30.11
N GLY A 94 -5.49 22.12 -29.27
CA GLY A 94 -4.24 22.83 -29.55
C GLY A 94 -4.31 23.83 -30.72
N GLY A 95 -5.50 24.30 -31.08
CA GLY A 95 -5.68 25.29 -32.14
C GLY A 95 -5.29 26.72 -31.72
N THR A 96 -5.35 27.65 -32.67
CA THR A 96 -5.10 29.09 -32.45
C THR A 96 -6.40 29.87 -32.34
N GLY A 97 -6.48 30.85 -31.44
CA GLY A 97 -7.65 31.73 -31.28
C GLY A 97 -8.18 31.75 -29.86
N ASP A 98 -9.44 32.11 -29.71
CA ASP A 98 -10.10 32.17 -28.39
C ASP A 98 -10.22 30.76 -27.78
N THR A 99 -9.85 30.66 -26.51
CA THR A 99 -9.90 29.41 -25.75
C THR A 99 -11.32 29.11 -25.30
N LEU A 100 -11.85 27.99 -25.78
CA LEU A 100 -13.11 27.40 -25.34
C LEU A 100 -12.95 26.64 -24.02
N ASP A 101 -11.88 25.84 -23.90
CA ASP A 101 -11.55 25.09 -22.69
C ASP A 101 -10.08 24.68 -22.61
N TYR A 102 -9.68 23.94 -21.58
CA TYR A 102 -8.34 23.37 -21.45
C TYR A 102 -8.37 21.85 -21.29
N ALA A 103 -7.30 21.21 -21.73
CA ALA A 103 -7.05 19.78 -21.55
C ALA A 103 -5.64 19.54 -21.00
N VAL A 104 -5.50 18.49 -20.21
CA VAL A 104 -4.19 17.90 -19.89
C VAL A 104 -3.85 16.94 -21.02
N LYS A 105 -2.77 17.24 -21.76
CA LYS A 105 -2.24 16.33 -22.77
C LYS A 105 -1.25 15.37 -22.13
N MET A 106 -1.50 14.09 -22.32
CA MET A 106 -0.73 13.01 -21.74
C MET A 106 -0.28 12.05 -22.84
N ARG A 107 0.80 11.30 -22.57
CA ARG A 107 1.14 10.14 -23.38
C ARG A 107 0.12 9.03 -23.10
N GLN A 108 -0.50 8.49 -24.14
CA GLN A 108 -1.39 7.34 -24.00
C GLN A 108 -0.56 6.07 -23.73
N PHE A 109 -1.06 5.20 -22.87
CA PHE A 109 -0.52 3.87 -22.64
C PHE A 109 -1.62 2.82 -22.71
N ASP A 110 -1.22 1.57 -22.91
CA ASP A 110 -2.12 0.43 -23.03
C ASP A 110 -2.88 0.20 -21.71
N GLN A 111 -4.22 0.28 -21.78
CA GLN A 111 -5.09 0.11 -20.62
C GLN A 111 -5.04 -1.31 -20.04
N HIS A 112 -4.58 -2.31 -20.82
CA HIS A 112 -4.33 -3.65 -20.30
C HIS A 112 -3.13 -3.71 -19.33
N GLN A 113 -2.31 -2.66 -19.29
CA GLN A 113 -1.18 -2.54 -18.36
C GLN A 113 -1.55 -1.84 -17.03
N LEU A 114 -2.82 -1.46 -16.83
CA LEU A 114 -3.31 -1.07 -15.50
C LEU A 114 -3.19 -2.25 -14.54
N LEU A 115 -2.81 -1.98 -13.29
CA LEU A 115 -2.54 -3.03 -12.31
C LEU A 115 -3.80 -3.85 -11.98
N ASP A 116 -4.98 -3.24 -12.04
CA ASP A 116 -6.27 -3.94 -11.98
C ASP A 116 -6.43 -4.95 -13.13
N ALA A 117 -6.13 -4.55 -14.37
CA ALA A 117 -6.22 -5.43 -15.53
C ALA A 117 -5.17 -6.55 -15.49
N ILE A 118 -3.96 -6.26 -15.02
CA ILE A 118 -2.89 -7.25 -14.79
C ILE A 118 -3.32 -8.27 -13.73
N TYR A 119 -3.91 -7.80 -12.62
CA TYR A 119 -4.42 -8.67 -11.56
C TYR A 119 -5.54 -9.59 -12.07
N GLN A 120 -6.51 -9.06 -12.82
CA GLN A 120 -7.61 -9.85 -13.39
C GLN A 120 -7.14 -10.96 -14.34
N ARG A 121 -5.96 -10.81 -14.96
CA ARG A 121 -5.33 -11.85 -15.79
C ARG A 121 -4.46 -12.84 -15.00
N GLY A 122 -4.29 -12.66 -13.70
CA GLY A 122 -3.39 -13.48 -12.87
C GLY A 122 -1.90 -13.19 -13.13
N GLU A 123 -1.58 -12.03 -13.70
CA GLU A 123 -0.21 -11.63 -14.08
C GLU A 123 0.46 -10.73 -13.04
N LEU A 124 -0.21 -10.44 -11.91
CA LEU A 124 0.35 -9.64 -10.82
C LEU A 124 1.35 -10.49 -10.01
N THR A 125 2.59 -10.57 -10.49
CA THR A 125 3.63 -11.42 -9.90
C THR A 125 4.13 -10.91 -8.54
N SER A 126 4.72 -11.80 -7.75
CA SER A 126 5.37 -11.46 -6.48
C SER A 126 6.46 -10.40 -6.66
N ASP A 127 7.25 -10.50 -7.72
CA ASP A 127 8.35 -9.56 -8.01
C ASP A 127 7.82 -8.17 -8.33
N LEU A 128 6.73 -8.09 -9.10
CA LEU A 128 6.08 -6.82 -9.40
C LEU A 128 5.53 -6.16 -8.14
N ILE A 129 4.87 -6.92 -7.26
CA ILE A 129 4.36 -6.39 -5.97
C ILE A 129 5.52 -5.90 -5.09
N ARG A 130 6.62 -6.64 -5.03
CA ARG A 130 7.82 -6.24 -4.28
C ARG A 130 8.43 -4.96 -4.85
N ALA A 131 8.53 -4.86 -6.18
CA ALA A 131 9.02 -3.67 -6.86
C ALA A 131 8.12 -2.45 -6.58
N ILE A 132 6.80 -2.62 -6.53
CA ILE A 132 5.86 -1.56 -6.12
C ILE A 132 6.13 -1.14 -4.68
N GLY A 133 6.20 -2.08 -3.74
CA GLY A 133 6.46 -1.80 -2.32
C GLY A 133 7.78 -1.04 -2.11
N ARG A 134 8.83 -1.43 -2.85
CA ARG A 134 10.13 -0.72 -2.88
C ARG A 134 9.98 0.70 -3.43
N GLN A 135 9.37 0.86 -4.60
CA GLN A 135 9.25 2.16 -5.24
C GLN A 135 8.44 3.13 -4.39
N LEU A 136 7.39 2.67 -3.69
CA LEU A 136 6.62 3.48 -2.75
C LEU A 136 7.52 3.94 -1.58
N ALA A 137 8.27 3.03 -0.97
CA ALA A 137 9.20 3.38 0.12
C ALA A 137 10.27 4.39 -0.33
N ASP A 138 10.92 4.15 -1.47
CA ASP A 138 11.95 5.03 -2.04
C ASP A 138 11.38 6.41 -2.40
N THR A 139 10.19 6.45 -3.02
CA THR A 139 9.51 7.69 -3.40
C THR A 139 9.16 8.50 -2.16
N TYR A 140 8.54 7.87 -1.16
CA TYR A 140 8.12 8.56 0.03
C TYR A 140 9.30 9.03 0.87
N ALA A 141 10.41 8.29 0.92
CA ALA A 141 11.64 8.75 1.58
C ALA A 141 12.17 10.05 0.95
N GLN A 142 12.06 10.21 -0.37
CA GLN A 142 12.55 11.38 -1.12
C GLN A 142 11.60 12.59 -1.09
N LEU A 143 10.30 12.37 -0.86
CA LEU A 143 9.34 13.47 -0.77
C LEU A 143 9.65 14.37 0.46
N PRO A 144 9.61 15.72 0.30
CA PRO A 144 9.83 16.64 1.42
C PRO A 144 8.76 16.44 2.52
N PRO A 145 9.17 16.42 3.80
CA PRO A 145 8.22 16.40 4.90
C PRO A 145 7.49 17.74 5.01
N LEU A 146 6.24 17.69 5.47
CA LEU A 146 5.41 18.84 5.79
C LEU A 146 5.08 18.85 7.28
N PHE A 147 5.08 20.05 7.86
CA PHE A 147 4.82 20.25 9.30
C PHE A 147 3.66 21.24 9.50
N PRO A 148 2.45 20.96 8.99
CA PRO A 148 1.31 21.86 9.13
C PRO A 148 0.94 22.05 10.60
N THR A 149 0.65 23.29 10.97
CA THR A 149 0.05 23.64 12.28
C THR A 149 -1.47 23.77 12.21
N GLU A 150 -2.00 23.97 11.00
CA GLU A 150 -3.43 24.09 10.70
C GLU A 150 -3.73 23.53 9.31
N GLY A 151 -4.98 23.12 9.06
CA GLY A 151 -5.43 22.62 7.77
C GLY A 151 -4.89 21.22 7.41
N ALA A 152 -4.76 20.96 6.10
CA ALA A 152 -4.43 19.65 5.55
C ALA A 152 -3.17 19.03 6.17
N GLY A 153 -3.23 17.74 6.47
CA GLY A 153 -2.15 16.99 7.13
C GLY A 153 -2.14 17.07 8.66
N THR A 154 -2.98 17.90 9.28
CA THR A 154 -3.14 17.90 10.74
C THR A 154 -4.07 16.78 11.20
N PRO A 155 -3.85 16.19 12.40
CA PRO A 155 -4.79 15.21 12.97
C PRO A 155 -6.22 15.73 13.06
N ALA A 156 -6.41 17.00 13.47
CA ALA A 156 -7.74 17.61 13.57
C ALA A 156 -8.49 17.66 12.22
N THR A 157 -7.78 17.88 11.11
CA THR A 157 -8.40 17.86 9.78
C THR A 157 -8.79 16.44 9.35
N LEU A 158 -7.98 15.44 9.72
CA LEU A 158 -8.33 14.03 9.50
C LEU A 158 -9.58 13.63 10.29
N GLU A 159 -9.68 14.02 11.56
CA GLU A 159 -10.86 13.76 12.39
C GLU A 159 -12.12 14.37 11.77
N ALA A 160 -12.06 15.63 11.37
CA ALA A 160 -13.18 16.30 10.71
C ALA A 160 -13.60 15.59 9.42
N ALA A 161 -12.63 15.13 8.61
CA ALA A 161 -12.92 14.37 7.39
C ALA A 161 -13.56 13.00 7.70
N MET A 162 -13.10 12.30 8.74
CA MET A 162 -13.70 11.05 9.21
C MET A 162 -15.16 11.26 9.64
N ILE A 163 -15.43 12.28 10.47
CA ILE A 163 -16.78 12.60 10.97
C ILE A 163 -17.71 12.97 9.81
N GLN A 164 -17.25 13.81 8.89
CA GLN A 164 -18.03 14.25 7.73
C GLN A 164 -18.49 13.06 6.87
N ASN A 165 -17.69 12.00 6.74
CA ASN A 165 -18.12 10.81 5.99
C ASN A 165 -19.37 10.17 6.60
N PHE A 166 -19.46 10.09 7.94
CA PHE A 166 -20.63 9.52 8.61
C PHE A 166 -21.88 10.38 8.45
N GLU A 167 -21.74 11.70 8.51
CA GLU A 167 -22.84 12.64 8.26
C GLU A 167 -23.37 12.49 6.83
N GLN A 168 -22.48 12.45 5.84
CA GLN A 168 -22.83 12.34 4.43
C GLN A 168 -23.48 11.00 4.10
N ILE A 169 -22.97 9.89 4.64
CA ILE A 169 -23.59 8.55 4.46
C ILE A 169 -24.93 8.49 5.21
N GLY A 170 -25.02 9.08 6.41
CA GLY A 170 -26.22 9.06 7.25
C GLY A 170 -27.43 9.80 6.66
N ALA A 171 -27.20 10.68 5.69
CA ALA A 171 -28.24 11.40 4.95
C ALA A 171 -29.02 10.51 3.98
N TYR A 172 -28.50 9.32 3.63
CA TYR A 172 -29.20 8.37 2.76
C TYR A 172 -30.25 7.57 3.55
N PRO A 173 -31.31 7.05 2.88
CA PRO A 173 -32.36 6.24 3.50
C PRO A 173 -31.89 4.81 3.79
N LEU A 174 -30.85 4.68 4.62
CA LEU A 174 -30.25 3.39 4.98
C LEU A 174 -31.24 2.51 5.77
N PRO A 175 -31.34 1.21 5.44
CA PRO A 175 -32.08 0.25 6.25
C PRO A 175 -31.49 0.10 7.66
N GLY A 176 -32.25 -0.53 8.56
CA GLY A 176 -31.90 -0.67 9.97
C GLY A 176 -30.50 -1.29 10.23
N PRO A 177 -30.13 -2.42 9.60
CA PRO A 177 -28.82 -3.04 9.78
C PRO A 177 -27.65 -2.12 9.41
N GLU A 178 -27.70 -1.51 8.22
CA GLU A 178 -26.64 -0.63 7.72
C GLU A 178 -26.53 0.65 8.56
N ARG A 179 -27.66 1.18 9.05
CA ARG A 179 -27.68 2.31 9.99
C ARG A 179 -27.01 1.98 11.32
N ALA A 180 -27.26 0.78 11.86
CA ALA A 180 -26.61 0.31 13.10
C ALA A 180 -25.11 0.10 12.89
N GLN A 181 -24.71 -0.49 11.76
CA GLN A 181 -23.32 -0.67 11.35
C GLN A 181 -22.58 0.66 11.21
N LEU A 182 -23.20 1.66 10.58
CA LEU A 182 -22.63 3.01 10.45
C LEU A 182 -22.41 3.66 11.82
N ALA A 183 -23.38 3.52 12.74
CA ALA A 183 -23.26 4.07 14.09
C ALA A 183 -22.15 3.38 14.90
N GLN A 184 -22.04 2.05 14.79
CA GLN A 184 -20.94 1.27 15.39
C GLN A 184 -19.59 1.74 14.84
N LEU A 185 -19.48 1.88 13.53
CA LEU A 185 -18.25 2.31 12.86
C LEU A 185 -17.84 3.73 13.28
N ASN A 186 -18.81 4.65 13.40
CA ASN A 186 -18.55 6.00 13.89
C ASN A 186 -17.99 5.97 15.31
N GLN A 187 -18.65 5.25 16.23
CA GLN A 187 -18.18 5.12 17.61
C GLN A 187 -16.76 4.52 17.68
N ALA A 188 -16.49 3.47 16.92
CA ALA A 188 -15.17 2.84 16.88
C ALA A 188 -14.11 3.77 16.30
N THR A 189 -14.44 4.55 15.27
CA THR A 189 -13.54 5.53 14.63
C THR A 189 -13.18 6.64 15.61
N THR A 190 -14.16 7.23 16.32
CA THR A 190 -13.89 8.26 17.34
C THR A 190 -13.00 7.72 18.46
N ALA A 191 -13.27 6.49 18.94
CA ALA A 191 -12.45 5.88 19.98
C ALA A 191 -11.01 5.60 19.51
N ALA A 192 -10.84 5.07 18.30
CA ALA A 192 -9.54 4.80 17.71
C ALA A 192 -8.74 6.09 17.48
N TYR A 193 -9.38 7.15 16.96
CA TYR A 193 -8.75 8.44 16.77
C TYR A 193 -8.20 9.00 18.09
N GLY A 194 -9.02 9.03 19.15
CA GLY A 194 -8.57 9.50 20.47
C GLY A 194 -7.42 8.68 21.05
N ALA A 195 -7.39 7.36 20.83
CA ALA A 195 -6.30 6.49 21.29
C ALA A 195 -5.00 6.70 20.48
N LEU A 196 -5.10 7.12 19.21
CA LEU A 196 -3.98 7.24 18.28
C LEU A 196 -3.48 8.68 18.08
N GLU A 197 -4.12 9.67 18.68
CA GLU A 197 -3.77 11.10 18.52
C GLU A 197 -2.29 11.37 18.82
N ALA A 198 -1.77 10.83 19.93
CA ALA A 198 -0.36 10.99 20.29
C ALA A 198 0.58 10.38 19.24
N THR A 199 0.22 9.25 18.66
CA THR A 199 0.99 8.59 17.58
C THR A 199 0.96 9.42 16.31
N MET A 200 -0.19 9.96 15.91
CA MET A 200 -0.29 10.86 14.75
C MET A 200 0.54 12.13 14.94
N GLN A 201 0.51 12.72 16.13
CA GLN A 201 1.32 13.89 16.47
C GLN A 201 2.82 13.58 16.46
N GLN A 202 3.22 12.38 16.92
CA GLN A 202 4.60 11.94 16.83
C GLN A 202 5.05 11.79 15.38
N ARG A 203 4.24 11.14 14.54
CA ARG A 203 4.56 10.94 13.13
C ARG A 203 4.62 12.24 12.32
N LEU A 204 3.76 13.21 12.64
CA LEU A 204 3.84 14.56 12.11
C LEU A 204 5.20 15.22 12.44
N ARG A 205 5.64 15.14 13.70
CA ARG A 205 6.97 15.67 14.12
C ARG A 205 8.14 14.95 13.45
N ASP A 206 8.00 13.65 13.22
CA ASP A 206 9.03 12.82 12.60
C ASP A 206 9.06 12.95 11.07
N GLY A 207 8.18 13.78 10.48
CA GLY A 207 8.20 14.11 9.05
C GLY A 207 7.51 13.07 8.15
N PHE A 208 6.60 12.26 8.68
CA PHE A 208 5.84 11.28 7.89
C PHE A 208 4.64 11.88 7.17
N VAL A 209 4.25 13.12 7.48
CA VAL A 209 3.20 13.85 6.73
C VAL A 209 3.84 14.49 5.50
N LYS A 210 3.34 14.14 4.31
CA LYS A 210 3.91 14.55 3.02
C LYS A 210 2.80 14.87 2.03
N ASP A 211 3.14 15.54 0.93
CA ASP A 211 2.22 15.80 -0.18
C ASP A 211 2.22 14.63 -1.16
N LEU A 212 1.33 13.67 -0.94
CA LEU A 212 1.35 12.35 -1.57
C LEU A 212 0.60 12.29 -2.92
N HIS A 213 0.02 11.15 -3.30
CA HIS A 213 -0.87 10.97 -4.47
C HIS A 213 -2.35 11.23 -4.11
N GLY A 214 -2.80 10.72 -2.96
CA GLY A 214 -4.15 10.91 -2.43
C GLY A 214 -5.24 10.03 -3.02
N ASP A 215 -4.96 9.33 -4.12
CA ASP A 215 -5.87 8.34 -4.74
C ASP A 215 -5.16 7.05 -5.20
N MET A 216 -4.35 6.46 -4.32
CA MET A 216 -3.48 5.32 -4.64
C MET A 216 -4.24 3.98 -4.62
N HIS A 217 -4.95 3.65 -5.71
CA HIS A 217 -5.64 2.37 -5.90
C HIS A 217 -5.20 1.68 -7.19
N LEU A 218 -5.57 0.39 -7.41
CA LEU A 218 -5.05 -0.42 -8.53
C LEU A 218 -5.33 0.15 -9.94
N GLY A 219 -6.31 1.03 -10.07
CA GLY A 219 -6.66 1.69 -11.32
C GLY A 219 -5.78 2.89 -11.65
N ASN A 220 -5.01 3.38 -10.67
CA ASN A 220 -4.10 4.52 -10.79
C ASN A 220 -2.63 4.07 -10.77
N ILE A 221 -2.39 2.78 -11.02
CA ILE A 221 -1.06 2.18 -11.13
C ILE A 221 -0.98 1.43 -12.47
N ALA A 222 0.07 1.69 -13.24
CA ALA A 222 0.26 1.08 -14.55
C ALA A 222 1.71 0.63 -14.80
N LEU A 223 1.89 -0.37 -15.65
CA LEU A 223 3.17 -0.68 -16.27
C LEU A 223 3.30 0.04 -17.61
N VAL A 224 4.13 1.07 -17.66
CA VAL A 224 4.39 1.84 -18.89
C VAL A 224 5.84 1.65 -19.30
N ASP A 225 6.05 1.11 -20.50
CA ASP A 225 7.39 0.75 -21.01
C ASP A 225 8.19 -0.12 -20.04
N GLY A 226 7.53 -1.03 -19.32
CA GLY A 226 8.14 -1.89 -18.31
C GLY A 226 8.38 -1.23 -16.95
N ASN A 227 7.96 0.02 -16.75
CA ASN A 227 8.14 0.73 -15.49
C ASN A 227 6.82 0.95 -14.75
N ILE A 228 6.84 0.85 -13.42
CA ILE A 228 5.68 1.14 -12.57
C ILE A 228 5.46 2.65 -12.51
N ARG A 229 4.24 3.09 -12.80
CA ARG A 229 3.82 4.50 -12.74
C ARG A 229 2.58 4.65 -11.89
N PHE A 230 2.62 5.62 -10.99
CA PHE A 230 1.47 6.11 -10.26
C PHE A 230 0.99 7.38 -10.97
N PHE A 231 -0.26 7.41 -11.37
CA PHE A 231 -0.82 8.49 -12.17
C PHE A 231 -2.24 8.82 -11.71
N ASP A 232 -2.72 9.99 -12.09
CA ASP A 232 -4.01 10.54 -11.65
C ASP A 232 -4.08 10.89 -10.16
N CYS A 233 -3.02 11.51 -9.66
CA CYS A 233 -2.96 12.14 -8.34
C CYS A 233 -4.02 13.24 -8.22
N ILE A 234 -4.77 13.24 -7.10
CA ILE A 234 -5.77 14.27 -6.81
C ILE A 234 -5.11 15.64 -6.83
N GLU A 235 -5.59 16.55 -7.67
CA GLU A 235 -5.07 17.91 -7.82
C GLU A 235 -5.88 18.95 -7.02
N PHE A 236 -7.14 18.64 -6.74
CA PHE A 236 -8.12 19.67 -6.36
C PHE A 236 -8.30 19.90 -4.86
N ASN A 237 -7.89 18.97 -4.01
CA ASN A 237 -8.03 19.11 -2.57
C ASN A 237 -6.77 18.59 -1.85
N PRO A 238 -5.93 19.49 -1.32
CA PRO A 238 -4.75 19.10 -0.55
C PRO A 238 -5.08 18.22 0.66
N GLY A 239 -6.27 18.35 1.26
CA GLY A 239 -6.70 17.52 2.38
C GLY A 239 -6.83 16.02 2.06
N PHE A 240 -6.91 15.65 0.77
CA PHE A 240 -6.91 14.25 0.34
C PHE A 240 -5.51 13.72 0.02
N ARG A 241 -4.50 14.59 -0.03
CA ARG A 241 -3.16 14.28 -0.53
C ARG A 241 -2.06 14.52 0.51
N ILE A 242 -2.21 15.57 1.32
CA ILE A 242 -1.31 15.89 2.42
C ILE A 242 -1.72 15.04 3.62
N MET A 243 -1.05 13.91 3.79
CA MET A 243 -1.38 12.91 4.81
C MET A 243 -0.10 12.19 5.25
N ASP A 244 -0.24 11.36 6.29
CA ASP A 244 0.81 10.41 6.65
C ASP A 244 1.06 9.42 5.51
N THR A 245 2.32 9.10 5.20
CA THR A 245 2.70 8.09 4.21
C THR A 245 1.96 6.76 4.34
N VAL A 246 1.63 6.32 5.56
CA VAL A 246 0.89 5.06 5.78
C VAL A 246 -0.56 5.12 5.31
N ALA A 247 -1.14 6.31 5.14
CA ALA A 247 -2.48 6.48 4.60
C ALA A 247 -2.58 5.90 3.18
N GLU A 248 -1.57 6.09 2.33
CA GLU A 248 -1.59 5.54 0.98
C GLU A 248 -1.38 4.03 0.94
N ILE A 249 -0.51 3.52 1.82
CA ILE A 249 -0.33 2.07 1.99
C ILE A 249 -1.63 1.43 2.50
N ALA A 250 -2.34 2.12 3.40
CA ALA A 250 -3.67 1.72 3.84
C ALA A 250 -4.66 1.69 2.67
N PHE A 251 -4.68 2.73 1.84
CA PHE A 251 -5.62 2.80 0.72
C PHE A 251 -5.36 1.68 -0.30
N ILE A 252 -4.13 1.53 -0.81
CA ILE A 252 -3.84 0.51 -1.82
C ILE A 252 -4.10 -0.90 -1.28
N THR A 253 -3.71 -1.19 -0.03
CA THR A 253 -3.94 -2.53 0.53
C THR A 253 -5.41 -2.80 0.84
N MET A 254 -6.18 -1.78 1.24
CA MET A 254 -7.64 -1.88 1.39
C MET A 254 -8.30 -2.15 0.04
N ASP A 255 -7.92 -1.44 -1.03
CA ASP A 255 -8.47 -1.63 -2.38
C ASP A 255 -8.15 -3.04 -2.92
N MET A 256 -6.93 -3.53 -2.73
CA MET A 256 -6.55 -4.90 -3.07
C MET A 256 -7.41 -5.94 -2.35
N ILE A 257 -7.64 -5.78 -1.05
CA ILE A 257 -8.48 -6.69 -0.26
C ILE A 257 -9.93 -6.64 -0.76
N ALA A 258 -10.46 -5.45 -1.07
CA ALA A 258 -11.82 -5.29 -1.60
C ALA A 258 -12.00 -6.00 -2.96
N ARG A 259 -10.93 -6.07 -3.75
CA ARG A 259 -10.88 -6.75 -5.06
C ARG A 259 -10.56 -8.25 -4.95
N GLY A 260 -10.49 -8.80 -3.75
CA GLY A 260 -10.22 -10.22 -3.52
C GLY A 260 -8.74 -10.62 -3.63
N ALA A 261 -7.81 -9.67 -3.47
CA ALA A 261 -6.35 -9.87 -3.55
C ALA A 261 -5.64 -9.74 -2.18
N PRO A 262 -6.07 -10.45 -1.11
CA PRO A 262 -5.51 -10.23 0.22
C PRO A 262 -4.05 -10.70 0.35
N ALA A 263 -3.64 -11.75 -0.38
CA ALA A 263 -2.27 -12.25 -0.35
C ALA A 263 -1.30 -11.22 -0.93
N GLU A 264 -1.68 -10.62 -2.06
CA GLU A 264 -0.94 -9.57 -2.75
C GLU A 264 -0.88 -8.29 -1.90
N ALA A 265 -1.97 -7.91 -1.25
CA ALA A 265 -2.00 -6.78 -0.32
C ALA A 265 -1.04 -6.97 0.87
N ARG A 266 -1.00 -8.17 1.45
CA ARG A 266 -0.10 -8.51 2.57
C ARG A 266 1.36 -8.54 2.14
N ARG A 267 1.64 -9.03 0.93
CA ARG A 267 2.98 -8.99 0.32
C ARG A 267 3.43 -7.56 0.07
N LEU A 268 2.56 -6.69 -0.46
CA LEU A 268 2.86 -5.28 -0.69
C LEU A 268 3.19 -4.56 0.62
N LEU A 269 2.38 -4.77 1.67
CA LEU A 269 2.62 -4.19 2.99
C LEU A 269 3.97 -4.63 3.57
N ASN A 270 4.25 -5.94 3.57
CA ASN A 270 5.53 -6.45 4.07
C ASN A 270 6.71 -5.90 3.27
N SER A 271 6.59 -5.83 1.94
CA SER A 271 7.62 -5.23 1.10
C SER A 271 7.84 -3.75 1.42
N TYR A 272 6.78 -2.96 1.55
CA TYR A 272 6.90 -1.54 1.92
C TYR A 272 7.60 -1.38 3.28
N LEU A 273 7.23 -2.17 4.28
CA LEU A 273 7.86 -2.14 5.60
C LEU A 273 9.32 -2.61 5.57
N GLU A 274 9.65 -3.60 4.74
CA GLU A 274 11.02 -4.08 4.55
C GLU A 274 11.93 -2.95 4.05
N TYR A 275 11.52 -2.20 3.02
CA TYR A 275 12.33 -1.09 2.49
C TYR A 275 12.26 0.16 3.38
N SER A 276 11.08 0.55 3.88
CA SER A 276 10.92 1.78 4.67
C SER A 276 11.43 1.67 6.12
N GLY A 277 11.31 0.49 6.73
CA GLY A 277 11.57 0.28 8.17
C GLY A 277 10.52 0.89 9.09
N ASP A 278 9.43 1.40 8.54
CA ASP A 278 8.43 2.17 9.27
C ASP A 278 7.39 1.27 9.95
N TYR A 279 7.85 0.37 10.84
CA TYR A 279 6.97 -0.56 11.56
C TYR A 279 6.06 0.15 12.58
N LEU A 280 6.44 1.34 13.06
CA LEU A 280 5.59 2.16 13.93
C LEU A 280 4.29 2.59 13.22
N SER A 281 4.33 2.75 11.89
CA SER A 281 3.17 3.16 11.11
C SER A 281 1.99 2.19 11.18
N LEU A 282 2.26 0.92 11.49
CA LEU A 282 1.22 -0.11 11.65
C LEU A 282 0.17 0.29 12.68
N ALA A 283 0.55 1.09 13.69
CA ALA A 283 -0.39 1.61 14.68
C ALA A 283 -1.53 2.45 14.08
N LEU A 284 -1.33 3.05 12.90
CA LEU A 284 -2.34 3.85 12.20
C LEU A 284 -2.98 3.12 11.00
N LEU A 285 -2.43 1.97 10.59
CA LEU A 285 -2.77 1.33 9.32
C LEU A 285 -4.27 0.99 9.23
N ASP A 286 -4.80 0.27 10.22
CA ASP A 286 -6.19 -0.19 10.17
C ASP A 286 -7.20 0.95 10.38
N MET A 287 -6.83 2.00 11.11
CA MET A 287 -7.62 3.24 11.17
C MET A 287 -7.73 3.88 9.78
N TYR A 288 -6.61 4.02 9.05
CA TYR A 288 -6.65 4.57 7.70
C TYR A 288 -7.37 3.63 6.71
N ARG A 289 -7.22 2.31 6.83
CA ARG A 289 -7.98 1.35 6.00
C ARG A 289 -9.48 1.48 6.23
N SER A 290 -9.89 1.59 7.50
CA SER A 290 -11.28 1.86 7.87
C SER A 290 -11.78 3.18 7.29
N TYR A 291 -10.98 4.25 7.40
CA TYR A 291 -11.28 5.54 6.79
C TYR A 291 -11.47 5.46 5.28
N TYR A 292 -10.53 4.88 4.54
CA TYR A 292 -10.65 4.78 3.09
C TYR A 292 -11.78 3.85 2.64
N ALA A 293 -12.03 2.73 3.35
CA ALA A 293 -13.20 1.89 3.09
C ALA A 293 -14.50 2.70 3.29
N THR A 294 -14.57 3.54 4.32
CA THR A 294 -15.71 4.45 4.54
C THR A 294 -15.82 5.49 3.42
N VAL A 295 -14.71 6.06 2.94
CA VAL A 295 -14.69 6.96 1.78
C VAL A 295 -15.23 6.26 0.54
N ARG A 296 -14.82 5.01 0.26
CA ARG A 296 -15.31 4.23 -0.88
C ARG A 296 -16.81 3.91 -0.74
N ALA A 297 -17.28 3.59 0.46
CA ALA A 297 -18.70 3.42 0.75
C ALA A 297 -19.48 4.72 0.44
N LYS A 298 -18.97 5.87 0.88
CA LYS A 298 -19.57 7.17 0.59
C LYS A 298 -19.61 7.48 -0.91
N VAL A 299 -18.48 7.38 -1.60
CA VAL A 299 -18.36 7.70 -3.04
C VAL A 299 -19.28 6.82 -3.87
N THR A 300 -19.47 5.57 -3.46
CA THR A 300 -20.44 4.65 -4.08
C THR A 300 -21.87 5.19 -3.99
N LEU A 301 -22.29 5.69 -2.82
CA LEU A 301 -23.63 6.27 -2.65
C LEU A 301 -23.83 7.58 -3.43
N MET A 302 -22.79 8.41 -3.57
CA MET A 302 -22.85 9.71 -4.26
C MET A 302 -23.24 9.63 -5.75
N GLN A 303 -23.27 8.43 -6.32
CA GLN A 303 -23.79 8.19 -7.67
C GLN A 303 -25.32 8.37 -7.77
N PHE A 304 -26.00 8.39 -6.63
CA PHE A 304 -27.45 8.54 -6.51
C PHE A 304 -27.80 9.77 -5.67
N SER A 305 -28.97 10.36 -5.95
CA SER A 305 -29.59 11.30 -5.02
C SER A 305 -30.09 10.53 -3.78
N PRO A 306 -30.05 11.10 -2.57
CA PRO A 306 -30.65 10.49 -1.38
C PRO A 306 -32.13 10.11 -1.54
N ASP A 307 -32.87 10.82 -2.40
CA ASP A 307 -34.29 10.56 -2.66
C ASP A 307 -34.55 9.49 -3.75
N ASP A 308 -33.49 8.92 -4.34
CA ASP A 308 -33.63 7.93 -5.40
C ASP A 308 -34.07 6.57 -4.84
N GLN A 309 -35.31 6.19 -5.15
CA GLN A 309 -35.92 4.94 -4.68
C GLN A 309 -35.29 3.68 -5.28
N SER A 310 -34.51 3.79 -6.36
CA SER A 310 -33.84 2.66 -7.00
C SER A 310 -32.51 2.29 -6.33
N LEU A 311 -31.96 3.16 -5.46
CA LEU A 311 -30.68 2.96 -4.80
C LEU A 311 -30.62 1.60 -4.09
N LEU A 312 -31.60 1.30 -3.24
CA LEU A 312 -31.57 0.12 -2.35
C LEU A 312 -31.59 -1.22 -3.09
N SER A 313 -32.08 -1.25 -4.34
CA SER A 313 -32.11 -2.45 -5.19
C SER A 313 -30.98 -2.48 -6.22
N SER A 314 -30.10 -1.47 -6.23
CA SER A 314 -29.02 -1.36 -7.21
C SER A 314 -27.78 -2.17 -6.79
N PRO A 315 -26.95 -2.64 -7.74
CA PRO A 315 -25.62 -3.21 -7.46
C PRO A 315 -24.67 -2.24 -6.73
N VAL A 316 -24.94 -0.94 -6.81
CA VAL A 316 -24.20 0.11 -6.11
C VAL A 316 -24.42 0.00 -4.60
N PHE A 317 -25.62 -0.35 -4.15
CA PHE A 317 -25.87 -0.56 -2.72
C PHE A 317 -25.17 -1.80 -2.15
N ASP A 318 -24.99 -2.85 -2.97
CA ASP A 318 -24.17 -4.01 -2.58
C ASP A 318 -22.69 -3.63 -2.44
N SER A 319 -22.19 -2.77 -3.33
CA SER A 319 -20.83 -2.21 -3.22
C SER A 319 -20.66 -1.35 -1.96
N PHE A 320 -21.68 -0.55 -1.61
CA PHE A 320 -21.71 0.19 -0.35
C PHE A 320 -21.63 -0.75 0.86
N ARG A 321 -22.46 -1.81 0.89
CA ARG A 321 -22.46 -2.81 1.97
C ARG A 321 -21.12 -3.52 2.10
N HIS A 322 -20.49 -3.85 0.97
CA HIS A 322 -19.16 -4.45 0.93
C HIS A 322 -18.13 -3.55 1.64
N TYR A 323 -18.04 -2.28 1.25
CA TYR A 323 -17.09 -1.35 1.86
C TYR A 323 -17.42 -0.99 3.32
N LEU A 324 -18.70 -0.90 3.69
CA LEU A 324 -19.10 -0.70 5.09
C LEU A 324 -18.68 -1.89 5.96
N GLY A 325 -18.90 -3.12 5.48
CA GLY A 325 -18.45 -4.34 6.16
C GLY A 325 -16.92 -4.42 6.26
N GLN A 326 -16.21 -4.02 5.21
CA GLN A 326 -14.76 -3.97 5.21
C GLN A 326 -14.24 -2.94 6.23
N ALA A 327 -14.81 -1.74 6.28
CA ALA A 327 -14.42 -0.71 7.26
C ALA A 327 -14.59 -1.22 8.71
N LEU A 328 -15.72 -1.86 9.01
CA LEU A 328 -15.97 -2.49 10.30
C LEU A 328 -14.96 -3.58 10.64
N SER A 329 -14.50 -4.36 9.66
CA SER A 329 -13.53 -5.45 9.89
C SER A 329 -12.20 -4.96 10.46
N TYR A 330 -11.82 -3.69 10.21
CA TYR A 330 -10.61 -3.06 10.73
C TYR A 330 -10.77 -2.46 12.14
N THR A 331 -11.98 -2.47 12.70
CA THR A 331 -12.25 -1.92 14.05
C THR A 331 -12.14 -2.96 15.17
N GLY A 332 -11.99 -4.24 14.82
CA GLY A 332 -11.92 -5.34 15.77
C GLY A 332 -10.56 -5.44 16.46
N SER A 333 -10.55 -5.94 17.70
CA SER A 333 -9.30 -6.34 18.36
C SER A 333 -8.88 -7.71 17.85
N THR A 334 -7.66 -7.78 17.33
CA THR A 334 -6.93 -9.03 17.11
C THR A 334 -6.14 -9.38 18.38
N GLN A 335 -5.85 -10.66 18.58
CA GLN A 335 -4.81 -11.05 19.55
C GLN A 335 -3.60 -11.52 18.75
N PRO A 336 -2.54 -10.71 18.68
CA PRO A 336 -1.35 -11.04 17.90
C PRO A 336 -0.57 -12.18 18.55
N SER A 337 0.33 -12.76 17.77
CA SER A 337 1.27 -13.80 18.20
C SER A 337 2.68 -13.50 17.67
N LEU A 338 3.70 -14.02 18.34
CA LEU A 338 5.08 -13.96 17.90
C LEU A 338 5.54 -15.33 17.37
N THR A 339 6.12 -15.37 16.18
CA THR A 339 6.77 -16.57 15.64
C THR A 339 8.26 -16.32 15.44
N LEU A 340 9.11 -17.18 16.01
CA LEU A 340 10.54 -17.17 15.77
C LEU A 340 10.89 -18.23 14.72
N MET A 341 11.54 -17.82 13.64
CA MET A 341 12.10 -18.78 12.68
C MET A 341 13.39 -19.38 13.25
N HIS A 342 13.54 -20.70 13.22
CA HIS A 342 14.70 -21.38 13.81
C HIS A 342 15.30 -22.33 12.79
N GLY A 343 16.60 -22.17 12.49
CA GLY A 343 17.32 -23.03 11.55
C GLY A 343 18.44 -22.30 10.81
N VAL A 344 19.42 -23.06 10.31
CA VAL A 344 20.59 -22.52 9.61
C VAL A 344 20.22 -21.90 8.25
N SER A 345 21.12 -21.10 7.68
CA SER A 345 20.94 -20.53 6.35
C SER A 345 20.72 -21.63 5.31
N GLY A 346 19.77 -21.40 4.39
CA GLY A 346 19.41 -22.39 3.35
C GLY A 346 18.25 -23.34 3.70
N THR A 347 17.81 -23.41 4.96
CA THR A 347 16.68 -24.27 5.38
C THR A 347 15.28 -23.75 5.02
N GLY A 348 15.15 -22.71 4.20
CA GLY A 348 13.83 -22.25 3.71
C GLY A 348 13.02 -21.32 4.64
N LYS A 349 13.61 -20.81 5.73
CA LYS A 349 12.95 -19.88 6.68
C LYS A 349 12.22 -18.71 6.01
N SER A 350 12.91 -17.94 5.19
CA SER A 350 12.33 -16.76 4.54
C SER A 350 11.20 -17.11 3.58
N THR A 351 11.30 -18.26 2.88
CA THR A 351 10.22 -18.77 2.02
C THR A 351 8.98 -19.14 2.83
N LEU A 352 9.17 -19.83 3.96
CA LEU A 352 8.07 -20.14 4.89
C LEU A 352 7.47 -18.87 5.49
N ALA A 353 8.30 -17.93 5.96
CA ALA A 353 7.87 -16.66 6.53
C ALA A 353 7.00 -15.88 5.54
N GLN A 354 7.44 -15.77 4.28
CA GLN A 354 6.67 -15.11 3.23
C GLN A 354 5.30 -15.78 3.01
N ALA A 355 5.26 -17.12 2.89
CA ALA A 355 4.01 -17.85 2.74
C ALA A 355 3.05 -17.64 3.94
N LEU A 356 3.59 -17.58 5.16
CA LEU A 356 2.82 -17.28 6.37
C LEU A 356 2.28 -15.85 6.34
N CYS A 357 3.09 -14.85 5.98
CA CYS A 357 2.64 -13.47 5.84
C CYS A 357 1.46 -13.35 4.87
N GLU A 358 1.56 -13.98 3.70
CA GLU A 358 0.53 -13.94 2.67
C GLU A 358 -0.78 -14.60 3.11
N ARG A 359 -0.70 -15.71 3.86
CA ARG A 359 -1.89 -16.45 4.32
C ARG A 359 -2.53 -15.87 5.57
N THR A 360 -1.75 -15.27 6.47
CA THR A 360 -2.20 -14.88 7.81
C THR A 360 -2.32 -13.37 8.01
N GLY A 361 -1.59 -12.58 7.22
CA GLY A 361 -1.44 -11.14 7.44
C GLY A 361 -0.41 -10.77 8.50
N ALA A 362 0.39 -11.73 8.97
CA ALA A 362 1.54 -11.45 9.84
C ALA A 362 2.57 -10.55 9.15
N ILE A 363 3.32 -9.80 9.96
CA ILE A 363 4.42 -8.94 9.51
C ILE A 363 5.73 -9.66 9.79
N ALA A 364 6.54 -9.86 8.75
CA ALA A 364 7.88 -10.40 8.87
C ALA A 364 8.90 -9.28 9.07
N ILE A 365 9.79 -9.48 10.05
CA ILE A 365 10.99 -8.67 10.25
C ILE A 365 12.19 -9.56 9.97
N ARG A 366 12.93 -9.25 8.90
CA ARG A 366 14.09 -10.03 8.46
C ARG A 366 15.36 -9.46 9.08
N SER A 367 16.08 -10.30 9.83
CA SER A 367 17.36 -9.90 10.44
C SER A 367 18.39 -9.44 9.41
N ASP A 368 18.45 -10.07 8.23
CA ASP A 368 19.38 -9.67 7.16
C ASP A 368 19.09 -8.25 6.64
N VAL A 369 17.81 -7.85 6.59
CA VAL A 369 17.40 -6.50 6.16
C VAL A 369 17.71 -5.47 7.23
N GLU A 370 17.32 -5.73 8.48
CA GLU A 370 17.59 -4.80 9.58
C GLU A 370 19.09 -4.66 9.85
N ARG A 371 19.86 -5.73 9.68
CA ARG A 371 21.33 -5.67 9.71
C ARG A 371 21.84 -4.71 8.67
N LYS A 372 21.44 -4.85 7.40
CA LYS A 372 21.86 -3.92 6.34
C LYS A 372 21.45 -2.48 6.64
N ARG A 373 20.24 -2.26 7.16
CA ARG A 373 19.72 -0.95 7.57
C ARG A 373 20.62 -0.29 8.62
N LEU A 374 21.06 -1.02 9.65
CA LEU A 374 21.97 -0.52 10.69
C LEU A 374 23.32 -0.04 10.12
N PHE A 375 23.73 -0.55 8.97
CA PHE A 375 24.95 -0.17 8.27
C PHE A 375 24.71 0.76 7.07
N ASN A 376 23.51 1.37 6.96
CA ASN A 376 23.10 2.26 5.87
C ASN A 376 23.17 1.61 4.48
N LEU A 377 22.88 0.31 4.41
CA LEU A 377 22.79 -0.45 3.17
C LEU A 377 21.32 -0.70 2.82
N ASN A 378 21.00 -0.63 1.52
CA ASN A 378 19.70 -1.10 1.04
C ASN A 378 19.56 -2.62 1.21
N PRO A 379 18.33 -3.17 1.32
CA PRO A 379 18.12 -4.62 1.54
C PRO A 379 18.88 -5.52 0.56
N GLU A 380 18.93 -5.16 -0.72
CA GLU A 380 19.59 -5.95 -1.79
C GLU A 380 21.06 -5.55 -2.03
N GLN A 381 21.54 -4.51 -1.36
CA GLN A 381 22.91 -4.04 -1.56
C GLN A 381 23.89 -5.01 -0.87
N ALA A 382 24.90 -5.46 -1.61
CA ALA A 382 25.97 -6.28 -1.04
C ALA A 382 26.85 -5.45 -0.08
N SER A 383 27.20 -6.04 1.06
CA SER A 383 28.13 -5.46 2.02
C SER A 383 29.57 -5.55 1.52
N LEU A 384 30.39 -4.58 1.93
CA LEU A 384 31.84 -4.63 1.75
C LEU A 384 32.46 -5.42 2.90
N PRO A 385 33.52 -6.23 2.67
CA PRO A 385 34.18 -7.01 3.72
C PRO A 385 34.63 -6.18 4.93
N GLU A 386 34.94 -4.91 4.72
CA GLU A 386 35.40 -3.96 5.75
C GLU A 386 34.30 -3.52 6.72
N GLN A 387 33.02 -3.70 6.37
CA GLN A 387 31.89 -3.29 7.21
C GLN A 387 31.61 -4.27 8.35
N ASP A 388 32.15 -5.50 8.28
CA ASP A 388 32.00 -6.58 9.27
C ASP A 388 30.59 -6.68 9.90
N ILE A 389 29.57 -6.63 9.03
CA ILE A 389 28.16 -6.58 9.46
C ILE A 389 27.70 -7.85 10.20
N TYR A 390 28.52 -8.90 10.17
CA TYR A 390 28.29 -10.19 10.82
C TYR A 390 29.12 -10.41 12.08
N SER A 391 29.79 -9.36 12.59
CA SER A 391 30.50 -9.41 13.87
C SER A 391 29.56 -9.78 15.03
N ALA A 392 30.12 -10.26 16.14
CA ALA A 392 29.33 -10.60 17.32
C ALA A 392 28.55 -9.39 17.87
N GLU A 393 29.13 -8.19 17.81
CA GLU A 393 28.49 -6.94 18.19
C GLU A 393 27.34 -6.57 17.24
N ALA A 394 27.60 -6.60 15.92
CA ALA A 394 26.59 -6.31 14.91
C ALA A 394 25.40 -7.29 14.98
N ASN A 395 25.66 -8.56 15.28
CA ASN A 395 24.61 -9.55 15.50
C ASN A 395 23.74 -9.22 16.73
N THR A 396 24.36 -8.82 17.85
CA THR A 396 23.63 -8.39 19.05
C THR A 396 22.75 -7.17 18.74
N GLN A 397 23.32 -6.13 18.11
CA GLN A 397 22.58 -4.93 17.70
C GLN A 397 21.42 -5.25 16.75
N THR A 398 21.63 -6.16 15.80
CA THR A 398 20.57 -6.63 14.89
C THR A 398 19.43 -7.30 15.65
N LEU A 399 19.75 -8.18 16.61
CA LEU A 399 18.73 -8.88 17.41
C LEU A 399 17.96 -7.93 18.32
N GLU A 400 18.63 -6.93 18.91
CA GLU A 400 17.98 -5.86 19.66
C GLU A 400 17.04 -5.05 18.77
N GLN A 401 17.49 -4.66 17.57
CA GLN A 401 16.71 -3.92 16.60
C GLN A 401 15.46 -4.69 16.15
N ILE A 402 15.58 -5.95 15.71
CA ILE A 402 14.38 -6.72 15.29
C ILE A 402 13.40 -6.93 16.44
N THR A 403 13.89 -7.07 17.67
CA THR A 403 13.04 -7.20 18.87
C THR A 403 12.32 -5.88 19.18
N ALA A 404 12.99 -4.74 19.02
CA ALA A 404 12.38 -3.42 19.15
C ALA A 404 11.29 -3.21 18.07
N GLN A 405 11.55 -3.58 16.82
CA GLN A 405 10.56 -3.49 15.75
C GLN A 405 9.37 -4.44 15.97
N ALA A 406 9.62 -5.66 16.47
CA ALA A 406 8.55 -6.60 16.81
C ALA A 406 7.60 -6.04 17.87
N ARG A 407 8.10 -5.23 18.83
CA ARG A 407 7.24 -4.55 19.81
C ARG A 407 6.26 -3.60 19.13
N HIS A 408 6.68 -2.84 18.12
CA HIS A 408 5.78 -1.96 17.37
C HIS A 408 4.71 -2.75 16.63
N VAL A 409 5.09 -3.83 15.94
CA VAL A 409 4.17 -4.72 15.23
C VAL A 409 3.11 -5.31 16.18
N LEU A 410 3.55 -5.88 17.31
CA LEU A 410 2.67 -6.55 18.28
C LEU A 410 1.74 -5.54 18.98
N ASN A 411 2.25 -4.37 19.37
CA ASN A 411 1.42 -3.32 19.98
C ASN A 411 0.38 -2.75 19.00
N ALA A 412 0.67 -2.77 17.70
CA ALA A 412 -0.29 -2.40 16.66
C ALA A 412 -1.35 -3.50 16.39
N GLY A 413 -1.28 -4.64 17.07
CA GLY A 413 -2.24 -5.75 16.93
C GLY A 413 -1.92 -6.75 15.82
N PHE A 414 -0.76 -6.64 15.17
CA PHE A 414 -0.35 -7.57 14.11
C PHE A 414 0.49 -8.71 14.69
N SER A 415 0.25 -9.94 14.21
CA SER A 415 1.18 -11.04 14.49
C SER A 415 2.52 -10.76 13.83
N CYS A 416 3.60 -11.11 14.51
CA CYS A 416 4.97 -10.83 14.11
C CYS A 416 5.73 -12.13 13.83
N ILE A 417 6.46 -12.17 12.73
CA ILE A 417 7.41 -13.24 12.39
C ILE A 417 8.82 -12.64 12.42
N LEU A 418 9.68 -13.13 13.31
CA LEU A 418 11.09 -12.79 13.29
C LEU A 418 11.84 -13.81 12.42
N ASP A 419 12.21 -13.39 11.21
CA ASP A 419 13.01 -14.17 10.26
C ASP A 419 14.50 -13.95 10.53
N ALA A 420 14.99 -14.70 11.51
CA ALA A 420 16.40 -14.85 11.84
C ALA A 420 16.74 -16.32 12.03
N THR A 421 18.01 -16.65 12.28
CA THR A 421 18.42 -18.05 12.46
C THR A 421 18.17 -18.56 13.88
N PHE A 422 18.22 -17.69 14.89
CA PHE A 422 17.93 -17.96 16.31
C PHE A 422 18.61 -19.22 16.89
N LEU A 423 19.88 -19.43 16.51
CA LEU A 423 20.61 -20.68 16.77
C LEU A 423 21.02 -20.88 18.23
N ARG A 424 21.15 -19.81 19.01
CA ARG A 424 21.56 -19.85 20.43
C ARG A 424 20.41 -19.48 21.35
N GLU A 425 20.39 -20.04 22.55
CA GLU A 425 19.40 -19.67 23.58
C GLU A 425 19.46 -18.17 23.90
N SER A 426 20.66 -17.61 23.98
CA SER A 426 20.88 -16.18 24.20
C SER A 426 20.30 -15.30 23.09
N ASP A 427 20.21 -15.81 21.85
CA ASP A 427 19.66 -15.06 20.73
C ASP A 427 18.12 -15.06 20.78
N ARG A 428 17.51 -16.12 21.33
CA ARG A 428 16.06 -16.28 21.46
C ARG A 428 15.49 -15.55 22.67
N ALA A 429 16.24 -15.51 23.77
CA ALA A 429 15.79 -14.99 25.06
C ALA A 429 15.14 -13.58 24.99
N PRO A 430 15.69 -12.58 24.28
CA PRO A 430 15.06 -11.25 24.20
C PRO A 430 13.67 -11.27 23.57
N ALA A 431 13.48 -12.05 22.51
CA ALA A 431 12.20 -12.15 21.82
C ALA A 431 11.16 -12.92 22.64
N LEU A 432 11.59 -13.96 23.38
CA LEU A 432 10.72 -14.68 24.32
C LEU A 432 10.29 -13.76 25.49
N ALA A 433 11.22 -12.98 26.04
CA ALA A 433 10.93 -12.00 27.09
C ALA A 433 9.97 -10.89 26.61
N LEU A 434 10.08 -10.47 25.34
CA LEU A 434 9.12 -9.55 24.72
C LEU A 434 7.72 -10.17 24.68
N ALA A 435 7.60 -11.42 24.23
CA ALA A 435 6.31 -12.11 24.15
C ALA A 435 5.64 -12.23 25.53
N GLU A 436 6.41 -12.58 26.56
CA GLU A 436 5.95 -12.63 27.95
C GLU A 436 5.49 -11.25 28.44
N ALA A 437 6.31 -10.21 28.24
CA ALA A 437 5.99 -8.85 28.67
C ALA A 437 4.72 -8.27 28.03
N LEU A 438 4.42 -8.67 26.80
CA LEU A 438 3.20 -8.28 26.07
C LEU A 438 2.04 -9.28 26.24
N ALA A 439 2.27 -10.38 26.97
CA ALA A 439 1.32 -11.48 27.13
C ALA A 439 0.77 -12.02 25.80
N VAL A 440 1.64 -12.13 24.78
CA VAL A 440 1.28 -12.68 23.46
C VAL A 440 1.76 -14.13 23.33
N PRO A 441 0.99 -15.03 22.66
CA PRO A 441 1.44 -16.38 22.37
C PRO A 441 2.71 -16.39 21.51
N VAL A 442 3.60 -17.36 21.76
CA VAL A 442 4.83 -17.54 20.99
C VAL A 442 4.93 -18.94 20.40
N ARG A 443 5.46 -19.04 19.17
CA ARG A 443 5.82 -20.30 18.50
C ARG A 443 7.24 -20.25 17.96
N ILE A 444 7.94 -21.39 17.96
CA ILE A 444 9.24 -21.54 17.28
C ILE A 444 9.05 -22.44 16.06
N ALA A 445 9.22 -21.89 14.87
CA ALA A 445 9.16 -22.60 13.60
C ALA A 445 10.53 -23.23 13.28
N VAL A 446 10.72 -24.49 13.63
CA VAL A 446 11.96 -25.24 13.42
C VAL A 446 12.02 -25.71 11.97
N CYS A 447 12.75 -24.97 11.14
CA CYS A 447 12.84 -25.17 9.71
C CYS A 447 13.98 -26.14 9.35
N GLU A 448 13.62 -27.28 8.79
CA GLU A 448 14.53 -28.35 8.41
C GLU A 448 14.46 -28.63 6.90
N ALA A 449 15.59 -29.08 6.36
CA ALA A 449 15.72 -29.60 5.01
C ALA A 449 16.95 -30.52 4.94
N PRO A 450 16.98 -31.51 4.03
CA PRO A 450 18.18 -32.31 3.80
C PRO A 450 19.40 -31.45 3.43
N ASP A 451 20.59 -31.79 3.92
CA ASP A 451 21.83 -31.02 3.71
C ASP A 451 22.12 -30.77 2.21
N ALA A 452 21.88 -31.78 1.36
CA ALA A 452 22.01 -31.65 -0.09
C ALA A 452 21.09 -30.54 -0.66
N THR A 453 19.85 -30.45 -0.18
CA THR A 453 18.89 -29.42 -0.56
C THR A 453 19.33 -28.04 -0.06
N VAL A 454 19.81 -27.95 1.17
CA VAL A 454 20.34 -26.71 1.77
C VAL A 454 21.50 -26.17 0.93
N ARG A 455 22.49 -27.02 0.61
CA ARG A 455 23.66 -26.63 -0.21
C ARG A 455 23.26 -26.20 -1.62
N ALA A 456 22.34 -26.91 -2.26
CA ALA A 456 21.84 -26.55 -3.59
C ALA A 456 21.14 -25.17 -3.58
N ARG A 457 20.28 -24.91 -2.59
CA ARG A 457 19.58 -23.62 -2.42
C ARG A 457 20.54 -22.46 -2.20
N LEU A 458 21.63 -22.67 -1.45
CA LEU A 458 22.64 -21.63 -1.20
C LEU A 458 23.46 -21.33 -2.46
N ALA A 459 23.85 -22.36 -3.22
CA ALA A 459 24.58 -22.19 -4.48
C ALA A 459 23.75 -21.42 -5.54
N GLN A 460 22.45 -21.74 -5.64
CA GLN A 460 21.54 -21.02 -6.53
C GLN A 460 21.43 -19.53 -6.16
N ARG A 461 21.16 -19.23 -4.89
CA ARG A 461 21.04 -17.83 -4.41
C ARG A 461 22.29 -17.00 -4.66
N GLN A 462 23.47 -17.58 -4.46
CA GLN A 462 24.73 -16.89 -4.71
C GLN A 462 24.93 -16.56 -6.21
N THR A 463 24.31 -17.34 -7.09
CA THR A 463 24.33 -17.08 -8.55
C THR A 463 23.34 -15.98 -8.94
N GLU A 464 22.18 -15.91 -8.28
CA GLU A 464 21.12 -14.94 -8.55
C GLU A 464 21.45 -13.53 -8.00
N GLY A 465 22.09 -13.42 -6.84
CA GLY A 465 22.65 -12.16 -6.31
C GLY A 465 21.62 -11.08 -5.93
N GLN A 466 20.34 -11.44 -5.75
CA GLN A 466 19.23 -10.51 -5.49
C GLN A 466 18.60 -10.65 -4.09
N ASP A 467 19.20 -11.45 -3.19
CA ASP A 467 18.72 -11.66 -1.82
C ASP A 467 19.44 -10.74 -0.84
N ALA A 468 18.75 -10.35 0.24
CA ALA A 468 19.36 -9.64 1.35
C ALA A 468 20.36 -10.51 2.13
N SER A 469 20.17 -11.83 2.13
CA SER A 469 21.05 -12.77 2.83
C SER A 469 22.36 -13.00 2.07
N GLU A 470 23.50 -12.72 2.71
CA GLU A 470 24.85 -12.96 2.13
C GLU A 470 25.45 -14.30 2.58
N ALA A 471 24.65 -15.16 3.22
CA ALA A 471 25.12 -16.42 3.77
C ALA A 471 25.39 -17.45 2.68
N GLY A 472 26.66 -17.79 2.45
CA GLY A 472 27.08 -18.93 1.63
C GLY A 472 27.20 -20.25 2.41
N ILE A 473 27.70 -21.29 1.75
CA ILE A 473 27.90 -22.63 2.35
C ILE A 473 28.80 -22.56 3.60
N ALA A 474 29.90 -21.80 3.55
CA ALA A 474 30.81 -21.65 4.69
C ALA A 474 30.14 -21.03 5.93
N VAL A 475 29.25 -20.06 5.72
CA VAL A 475 28.47 -19.43 6.81
C VAL A 475 27.50 -20.45 7.42
N MET A 476 26.82 -21.23 6.59
CA MET A 476 25.93 -22.31 7.06
C MET A 476 26.68 -23.36 7.88
N GLU A 477 27.88 -23.78 7.45
CA GLU A 477 28.70 -24.73 8.21
C GLU A 477 29.20 -24.15 9.54
N GLN A 478 29.53 -22.86 9.58
CA GLN A 478 29.87 -22.17 10.82
C GLN A 478 28.66 -22.10 11.77
N GLN A 479 27.47 -21.82 11.24
CA GLN A 479 26.23 -21.80 12.02
C GLN A 479 25.91 -23.16 12.64
N GLN A 480 26.10 -24.26 11.90
CA GLN A 480 25.91 -25.62 12.44
C GLN A 480 26.80 -25.90 13.65
N ARG A 481 28.03 -25.37 13.68
CA ARG A 481 28.95 -25.55 14.82
C ARG A 481 28.54 -24.80 16.09
N HIS A 482 27.75 -23.74 15.94
CA HIS A 482 27.27 -22.90 17.05
C HIS A 482 25.80 -23.16 17.39
N TYR A 483 25.19 -24.16 16.76
CA TYR A 483 23.81 -24.54 16.99
C TYR A 483 23.60 -25.08 18.41
N GLN A 484 22.69 -24.45 19.15
CA GLN A 484 22.23 -24.94 20.44
C GLN A 484 20.80 -25.47 20.30
N PRO A 485 20.54 -26.74 20.66
CA PRO A 485 19.20 -27.30 20.67
C PRO A 485 18.23 -26.45 21.49
N LEU A 486 16.94 -26.56 21.15
CA LEU A 486 15.88 -25.95 21.95
C LEU A 486 15.84 -26.59 23.35
N THR A 487 15.66 -25.76 24.37
CA THR A 487 15.46 -26.21 25.75
C THR A 487 14.15 -27.00 25.87
N HIS A 488 13.99 -27.77 26.95
CA HIS A 488 12.74 -28.50 27.21
C HIS A 488 11.52 -27.56 27.31
N ALA A 489 11.71 -26.35 27.81
CA ALA A 489 10.65 -25.34 27.86
C ALA A 489 10.27 -24.85 26.46
N GLU A 490 11.27 -24.57 25.61
CA GLU A 490 11.08 -24.11 24.23
C GLU A 490 10.41 -25.16 23.34
N GLN A 491 10.70 -26.44 23.56
CA GLN A 491 10.08 -27.55 22.83
C GLN A 491 8.55 -27.60 22.98
N ALA A 492 8.00 -27.08 24.09
CA ALA A 492 6.56 -27.07 24.33
C ALA A 492 5.77 -26.20 23.33
N PHE A 493 6.44 -25.25 22.67
CA PHE A 493 5.83 -24.36 21.68
C PHE A 493 6.60 -24.35 20.34
N ALA A 494 7.47 -25.33 20.13
CA ALA A 494 8.17 -25.54 18.86
C ALA A 494 7.32 -26.39 17.90
N VAL A 495 7.42 -26.07 16.61
CA VAL A 495 6.80 -26.83 15.51
C VAL A 495 7.91 -27.20 14.54
N ALA A 496 8.15 -28.50 14.35
CA ALA A 496 9.11 -29.01 13.37
C ALA A 496 8.51 -28.97 11.96
N ILE A 497 9.27 -28.47 10.99
CA ILE A 497 8.79 -28.15 9.65
C ILE A 497 9.79 -28.65 8.61
N ASP A 498 9.36 -29.61 7.79
CA ASP A 498 10.07 -29.98 6.57
C ASP A 498 9.78 -28.94 5.48
N THR A 499 10.75 -28.07 5.21
CA THR A 499 10.63 -26.99 4.21
C THR A 499 10.80 -27.47 2.77
N THR A 500 10.86 -28.78 2.54
CA THR A 500 10.72 -29.37 1.20
C THR A 500 9.26 -29.59 0.82
N GLN A 501 8.35 -29.56 1.80
CA GLN A 501 6.92 -29.68 1.59
C GLN A 501 6.25 -28.32 1.40
N PRO A 502 5.12 -28.26 0.68
CA PRO A 502 4.31 -27.04 0.59
C PRO A 502 3.72 -26.66 1.95
N VAL A 503 3.47 -25.35 2.14
CA VAL A 503 2.88 -24.83 3.38
C VAL A 503 1.39 -25.20 3.47
N SER A 504 1.06 -26.22 4.26
CA SER A 504 -0.31 -26.74 4.40
C SER A 504 -1.19 -25.86 5.31
N ASP A 505 -2.51 -26.09 5.27
CA ASP A 505 -3.44 -25.41 6.17
C ASP A 505 -3.19 -25.75 7.63
N GLU A 506 -2.89 -27.03 7.92
CA GLU A 506 -2.57 -27.48 9.28
C GLU A 506 -1.30 -26.83 9.82
N LEU A 507 -0.27 -26.63 8.96
CA LEU A 507 0.96 -25.97 9.38
C LEU A 507 0.71 -24.51 9.78
N VAL A 508 -0.05 -23.78 8.97
CA VAL A 508 -0.42 -22.40 9.30
C VAL A 508 -1.19 -22.38 10.60
N ALA A 509 -2.20 -23.24 10.74
CA ALA A 509 -2.94 -23.41 11.98
C ALA A 509 -2.01 -23.68 13.17
N ALA A 510 -1.04 -24.58 13.06
CA ALA A 510 -0.11 -24.90 14.16
C ALA A 510 0.76 -23.70 14.59
N LEU A 511 1.12 -22.83 13.65
CA LEU A 511 1.91 -21.62 13.92
C LEU A 511 1.07 -20.41 14.34
N THR A 512 -0.23 -20.40 14.03
CA THR A 512 -1.14 -19.28 14.35
C THR A 512 -2.15 -19.58 15.46
N HIS A 513 -2.38 -20.86 15.83
CA HIS A 513 -3.32 -21.22 16.88
C HIS A 513 -2.74 -20.95 18.27
N LYS A 514 -3.55 -20.20 19.01
CA LYS A 514 -3.40 -19.78 20.40
C LYS A 514 -3.49 -20.95 21.35
#